data_AF-A0A959ERE5-F1
#
_entry.id   AF-A0A959ERE5-F1
#
_cell.length_a   1.000
_cell.length_b   1.000
_cell.length_c   1.000
_cell.angle_alpha   90.00
_cell.angle_beta   90.00
_cell.angle_gamma   90.00
#
_symmetry.space_group_name_H-M   'P 1'
#
loop_
_entity.id
_entity.type
_entity.pdbx_description
1 polymer ?
#
loop_
_entity_poly.entity_id
_entity_poly.type
_entity_poly.pdbx_seq_one_letter_code
_entity_poly.pdbx_strand_id
1 'polypeptide(L)'
;EVDRSRTFPEVIEEFQDWAGIWEEDYLLCSWGNFDRKMLIQDCRLHDMDDEWAEAHINLKRQYQELRRLRRPKGLRSVVESEGFEFTGVHHRGISDAENLAKVFGKYLDEWWY
;
A
#
# COMPACT_ATOMS: atom_id res chain seq x y z
N GLU A 1 5.95 15.56 13.79
CA GLU A 1 5.76 14.83 15.05
C GLU A 1 6.35 13.44 14.92
N VAL A 2 7.59 13.26 15.38
CA VAL A 2 8.27 11.95 15.44
C VAL A 2 8.82 11.75 16.86
N ASP A 3 9.23 12.82 17.52
CA ASP A 3 9.74 12.81 18.90
C ASP A 3 8.78 12.27 19.97
N ARG A 4 7.53 11.98 19.61
CA ARG A 4 6.49 11.42 20.50
C ARG A 4 5.79 10.19 19.91
N SER A 5 6.28 9.65 18.80
CA SER A 5 5.71 8.44 18.22
C SER A 5 6.17 7.21 19.00
N ARG A 6 5.32 6.19 18.98
CA ARG A 6 5.71 4.84 19.41
C ARG A 6 6.75 4.27 18.46
N THR A 7 7.47 3.27 18.95
CA THR A 7 8.51 2.60 18.18
C THR A 7 7.89 1.74 17.07
N PHE A 8 8.69 1.38 16.06
CA PHE A 8 8.23 0.53 14.98
C PHE A 8 7.64 -0.81 15.49
N PRO A 9 8.29 -1.56 16.41
CA PRO A 9 7.72 -2.81 16.92
C PRO A 9 6.32 -2.66 17.51
N GLU A 10 6.11 -1.61 18.33
CA GLU A 10 4.81 -1.37 18.95
C GLU A 10 3.72 -1.03 17.93
N VAL A 11 4.06 -0.26 16.90
CA VAL A 11 3.08 0.17 15.89
C VAL A 11 2.80 -0.93 14.88
N ILE A 12 3.80 -1.74 14.53
CA ILE A 12 3.63 -2.80 13.54
C ILE A 12 2.82 -3.97 14.10
N GLU A 13 3.00 -4.33 15.37
CA GLU A 13 2.16 -5.33 16.06
C GLU A 13 0.70 -4.86 16.09
N GLU A 14 0.45 -3.60 16.46
CA GLU A 14 -0.92 -3.06 16.44
C GLU A 14 -1.53 -3.02 15.04
N PHE A 15 -0.72 -2.75 14.03
CA PHE A 15 -1.17 -2.80 12.64
C PHE A 15 -1.53 -4.23 12.22
N GLN A 16 -0.72 -5.22 12.57
CA GLN A 16 -0.96 -6.63 12.27
C GLN A 16 -2.25 -7.13 12.95
N ASP A 17 -2.44 -6.80 14.22
CA ASP A 17 -3.66 -7.13 14.98
C ASP A 17 -4.89 -6.46 14.38
N TRP A 18 -4.81 -5.16 14.09
CA TRP A 18 -5.90 -4.42 13.45
C TRP A 18 -6.25 -4.95 12.06
N ALA A 19 -5.25 -5.36 11.29
CA ALA A 19 -5.42 -5.94 9.96
C ALA A 19 -5.92 -7.39 9.99
N GLY A 20 -5.95 -8.03 11.17
CA GLY A 20 -6.45 -9.40 11.35
C GLY A 20 -5.58 -10.47 10.71
N ILE A 21 -4.26 -10.23 10.55
CA ILE A 21 -3.38 -11.11 9.77
C ILE A 21 -3.26 -12.54 10.32
N TRP A 22 -3.61 -12.73 11.60
CA TRP A 22 -3.56 -14.00 12.30
C TRP A 22 -4.88 -14.79 12.21
N GLU A 23 -5.96 -14.14 11.77
CA GLU A 23 -7.33 -14.67 11.84
C GLU A 23 -7.97 -14.82 10.46
N GLU A 24 -7.57 -13.98 9.49
CA GLU A 24 -8.19 -13.91 8.17
C GLU A 24 -7.17 -14.03 7.04
N ASP A 25 -7.61 -14.54 5.88
CA ASP A 25 -6.83 -14.43 4.66
C ASP A 25 -6.73 -12.96 4.25
N TYR A 26 -5.52 -12.47 4.03
CA TYR A 26 -5.27 -11.08 3.68
C TYR A 26 -4.29 -10.95 2.51
N LEU A 27 -4.32 -9.79 1.88
CA LEU A 27 -3.38 -9.42 0.84
C LEU A 27 -3.08 -7.92 0.93
N LEU A 28 -1.81 -7.60 1.09
CA LEU A 28 -1.38 -6.20 1.07
C LEU A 28 -1.34 -5.68 -0.37
N CYS A 29 -1.56 -4.38 -0.55
CA CYS A 29 -1.38 -3.76 -1.84
C CYS A 29 -0.81 -2.36 -1.70
N SER A 30 0.00 -1.93 -2.67
CA SER A 30 0.49 -0.56 -2.69
C SER A 30 0.80 -0.06 -4.11
N TRP A 31 1.01 1.25 -4.24
CA TRP A 31 1.32 1.90 -5.53
C TRP A 31 2.81 1.80 -5.89
N GLY A 32 3.34 0.58 -5.88
CA GLY A 32 4.75 0.29 -6.11
C GLY A 32 5.22 -0.87 -5.22
N ASN A 33 6.54 -1.04 -5.11
CA ASN A 33 7.14 -2.03 -4.21
C ASN A 33 7.84 -1.38 -3.00
N PHE A 34 7.80 -0.04 -2.89
CA PHE A 34 8.58 0.67 -1.88
C PHE A 34 8.06 0.36 -0.47
N ASP A 35 6.74 0.45 -0.25
CA ASP A 35 6.13 0.22 1.06
C ASP A 35 6.43 -1.18 1.59
N ARG A 36 6.19 -2.22 0.77
CA ARG A 36 6.56 -3.60 1.12
C ARG A 36 8.03 -3.74 1.48
N LYS A 37 8.93 -3.15 0.69
CA LYS A 37 10.38 -3.22 0.96
C LYS A 37 10.74 -2.57 2.29
N MET A 38 10.14 -1.42 2.60
CA MET A 38 10.36 -0.71 3.86
C MET A 38 9.86 -1.52 5.04
N LEU A 39 8.64 -2.09 4.96
CA LEU A 39 8.08 -2.93 6.02
C LEU A 39 8.98 -4.15 6.31
N ILE A 40 9.39 -4.87 5.26
CA ILE A 40 10.31 -6.00 5.38
C ILE A 40 11.65 -5.58 5.99
N GLN A 41 12.20 -4.46 5.52
CA GLN A 41 13.49 -3.97 6.01
C GLN A 41 13.42 -3.58 7.49
N ASP A 42 12.37 -2.90 7.92
CA ASP A 42 12.20 -2.49 9.31
C ASP A 42 11.91 -3.69 10.23
N CYS A 43 11.11 -4.67 9.78
CA CYS A 43 10.93 -5.92 10.54
C CYS A 43 12.28 -6.61 10.78
N ARG A 44 13.11 -6.75 9.74
CA ARG A 44 14.45 -7.34 9.86
C ARG A 44 15.40 -6.52 10.72
N LEU A 45 15.31 -5.18 10.67
CA LEU A 45 16.11 -4.30 11.51
C LEU A 45 15.79 -4.49 13.01
N HIS A 46 14.55 -4.84 13.31
CA HIS A 46 14.03 -5.02 14.66
C HIS A 46 13.92 -6.49 15.10
N ASP A 47 14.49 -7.43 14.35
CA ASP A 47 14.42 -8.89 14.60
C ASP A 47 12.98 -9.42 14.73
N MET A 48 12.06 -8.90 13.91
CA MET A 48 10.64 -9.29 13.84
C MET A 48 10.33 -10.10 12.59
N ASP A 49 9.23 -10.86 12.61
CA ASP A 49 8.73 -11.61 11.46
C ASP A 49 8.35 -10.68 10.29
N ASP A 50 8.83 -10.99 9.09
CA ASP A 50 8.53 -10.25 7.85
C ASP A 50 7.69 -11.04 6.84
N GLU A 51 7.39 -12.32 7.12
CA GLU A 51 6.62 -13.19 6.22
C GLU A 51 5.23 -12.62 5.94
N TRP A 52 4.65 -11.95 6.94
CA TRP A 52 3.34 -11.34 6.79
C TRP A 52 3.27 -10.28 5.67
N ALA A 53 4.39 -9.63 5.34
CA ALA A 53 4.47 -8.62 4.28
C ALA A 53 4.75 -9.21 2.89
N GLU A 54 4.92 -10.52 2.77
CA GLU A 54 5.21 -11.18 1.50
C GLU A 54 4.01 -11.25 0.56
N ALA A 55 2.82 -11.53 1.11
CA ALA A 55 1.56 -11.52 0.39
C ALA A 55 1.18 -10.08 0.00
N HIS A 56 1.65 -9.64 -1.18
CA HIS A 56 1.50 -8.27 -1.66
C HIS A 56 1.37 -8.18 -3.17
N ILE A 57 0.49 -7.27 -3.61
CA ILE A 57 0.37 -6.89 -5.03
C ILE A 57 0.78 -5.44 -5.29
N ASN A 58 1.50 -5.26 -6.39
CA ASN A 58 1.90 -3.95 -6.89
C ASN A 58 0.86 -3.42 -7.89
N LEU A 59 -0.07 -2.62 -7.40
CA LEU A 59 -1.16 -2.05 -8.19
C LEU A 59 -0.66 -1.13 -9.30
N LYS A 60 0.49 -0.47 -9.12
CA LYS A 60 1.09 0.39 -10.14
C LYS A 60 1.50 -0.41 -11.38
N ARG A 61 2.05 -1.61 -11.18
CA ARG A 61 2.40 -2.51 -12.29
C ARG A 61 1.15 -3.07 -12.95
N GLN A 62 0.21 -3.58 -12.15
CA GLN A 62 -1.01 -4.16 -12.70
C GLN A 62 -1.81 -3.12 -13.50
N TYR A 63 -1.96 -1.91 -12.98
CA TYR A 63 -2.62 -0.82 -13.68
C TYR A 63 -1.93 -0.43 -14.99
N GLN A 64 -0.58 -0.46 -15.03
CA GLN A 64 0.15 -0.24 -16.27
C GLN A 64 -0.24 -1.27 -17.34
N GLU A 65 -0.38 -2.53 -16.95
CA GLU A 65 -0.76 -3.65 -17.82
C GLU A 65 -2.24 -3.54 -18.25
N LEU A 66 -3.17 -3.33 -17.31
CA LEU A 66 -4.60 -3.11 -17.55
C LEU A 66 -4.85 -1.99 -18.56
N ARG A 67 -4.15 -0.86 -18.41
CA ARG A 67 -4.30 0.32 -19.27
C ARG A 67 -3.36 0.34 -20.47
N ARG A 68 -2.58 -0.73 -20.69
CA ARG A 68 -1.62 -0.89 -21.79
C ARG A 68 -0.67 0.31 -21.92
N LEU A 69 -0.20 0.83 -20.79
CA LEU A 69 0.63 2.03 -20.75
C LEU A 69 2.09 1.70 -21.05
N ARG A 70 2.71 2.49 -21.92
CA ARG A 70 4.15 2.36 -22.25
C ARG A 70 5.05 2.56 -21.03
N ARG A 71 4.64 3.39 -20.08
CA ARG A 71 5.36 3.66 -18.83
C ARG A 71 4.38 3.75 -17.67
N PRO A 72 4.75 3.32 -16.46
CA PRO A 72 3.89 3.45 -15.30
C PRO A 72 3.70 4.93 -14.93
N LYS A 73 2.51 5.27 -14.42
CA LYS A 73 2.16 6.63 -13.97
C LYS A 73 2.26 6.74 -12.45
N GLY A 74 2.41 7.98 -11.96
CA GLY A 74 2.31 8.28 -10.53
C GLY A 74 0.86 8.19 -10.05
N LEU A 75 0.66 7.93 -8.75
CA LEU A 75 -0.66 7.71 -8.15
C LEU A 75 -1.61 8.86 -8.45
N ARG A 76 -1.21 10.11 -8.16
CA ARG A 76 -2.01 11.30 -8.43
C ARG A 76 -2.50 11.40 -9.87
N SER A 77 -1.61 11.19 -10.83
CA SER A 77 -1.97 11.23 -12.24
C SER A 77 -2.97 10.13 -12.62
N VAL A 78 -2.89 8.97 -11.98
CA VAL A 78 -3.86 7.89 -12.19
C VAL A 78 -5.22 8.27 -11.60
N VAL A 79 -5.26 8.68 -10.34
CA VAL A 79 -6.48 9.11 -9.64
C VAL A 79 -7.23 10.16 -10.47
N GLU A 80 -6.53 11.21 -10.89
CA GLU A 80 -7.08 12.28 -11.72
C GLU A 80 -7.52 11.78 -13.12
N SER A 81 -6.74 10.90 -13.76
CA SER A 81 -7.12 10.34 -15.07
C SER A 81 -8.32 9.39 -15.02
N GLU A 82 -8.58 8.81 -13.86
CA GLU A 82 -9.69 7.90 -13.62
C GLU A 82 -10.97 8.63 -13.19
N GLY A 83 -10.94 9.97 -13.18
CA GLY A 83 -12.08 10.84 -12.89
C GLY A 83 -12.26 11.17 -11.41
N PHE A 84 -11.30 10.82 -10.55
CA PHE A 84 -11.34 11.14 -9.13
C PHE A 84 -10.53 12.40 -8.83
N GLU A 85 -10.97 13.17 -7.85
CA GLU A 85 -10.13 14.21 -7.26
C GLU A 85 -9.13 13.58 -6.29
N PHE A 86 -7.86 13.98 -6.42
CA PHE A 86 -6.84 13.63 -5.43
C PHE A 86 -7.04 14.47 -4.17
N THR A 87 -7.42 13.84 -3.07
CA THR A 87 -7.73 14.52 -1.80
C THR A 87 -6.58 14.39 -0.79
N GLY A 88 -6.43 15.39 0.09
CA GLY A 88 -5.39 15.40 1.11
C GLY A 88 -4.03 15.92 0.61
N VAL A 89 -2.95 15.53 1.29
CA VAL A 89 -1.60 16.04 1.00
C VAL A 89 -0.81 14.98 0.25
N HIS A 90 -0.36 15.30 -0.95
CA HIS A 90 0.45 14.41 -1.78
C HIS A 90 1.71 13.96 -1.02
N HIS A 91 2.01 12.65 -1.06
CA HIS A 91 3.11 12.01 -0.31
C HIS A 91 2.91 11.90 1.21
N ARG A 92 1.69 12.13 1.74
CA ARG A 92 1.34 11.64 3.07
C ARG A 92 0.74 10.26 2.95
N GLY A 93 1.28 9.30 3.70
CA GLY A 93 0.90 7.89 3.62
C GLY A 93 -0.61 7.66 3.68
N ILE A 94 -1.31 8.30 4.63
CA ILE A 94 -2.77 8.19 4.75
C ILE A 94 -3.51 8.74 3.52
N SER A 95 -3.11 9.91 3.01
CA SER A 95 -3.73 10.51 1.83
C SER A 95 -3.47 9.67 0.57
N ASP A 96 -2.26 9.12 0.41
CA ASP A 96 -1.96 8.24 -0.70
C ASP A 96 -2.77 6.92 -0.59
N ALA A 97 -2.91 6.35 0.60
CA ALA A 97 -3.71 5.14 0.83
C ALA A 97 -5.20 5.35 0.52
N GLU A 98 -5.81 6.45 0.98
CA GLU A 98 -7.21 6.79 0.70
C GLU A 98 -7.47 6.98 -0.80
N ASN A 99 -6.57 7.66 -1.52
CA ASN A 99 -6.72 7.84 -2.96
C ASN A 99 -6.45 6.55 -3.74
N LEU A 100 -5.53 5.71 -3.27
CA LEU A 100 -5.29 4.39 -3.85
C LEU A 100 -6.54 3.51 -3.72
N ALA A 101 -7.25 3.55 -2.59
CA ALA A 101 -8.48 2.80 -2.37
C ALA A 101 -9.58 3.16 -3.40
N LYS A 102 -9.68 4.43 -3.82
CA LYS A 102 -10.60 4.85 -4.90
C LYS A 102 -10.31 4.13 -6.23
N VAL A 103 -9.03 4.07 -6.61
CA VAL A 103 -8.59 3.40 -7.83
C VAL A 103 -8.77 1.89 -7.68
N PHE A 104 -8.39 1.32 -6.54
CA PHE A 104 -8.56 -0.10 -6.26
C PHE A 104 -10.02 -0.53 -6.39
N GLY A 105 -10.94 0.16 -5.73
CA GLY A 105 -12.38 -0.16 -5.78
C GLY A 105 -12.99 -0.04 -7.18
N LYS A 106 -12.49 0.88 -8.02
CA LYS A 106 -12.94 1.01 -9.41
C LYS A 106 -12.66 -0.23 -10.27
N TYR A 107 -11.58 -0.95 -9.95
CA TYR A 107 -11.06 -2.08 -10.71
C TYR A 107 -11.10 -3.39 -9.92
N LEU A 108 -11.98 -3.49 -8.91
CA LEU A 108 -12.00 -4.59 -7.94
C LEU A 108 -11.97 -5.99 -8.60
N ASP A 109 -12.74 -6.16 -9.68
CA ASP A 109 -12.83 -7.44 -10.40
C ASP A 109 -11.75 -7.64 -11.49
N GLU A 110 -10.85 -6.65 -11.67
CA GLU A 110 -9.82 -6.64 -12.72
C GLU A 110 -8.40 -6.86 -12.18
N TRP A 111 -8.20 -6.76 -10.86
CA TRP A 111 -6.90 -7.01 -10.24
C TRP A 111 -6.56 -8.50 -10.22
N TRP A 112 -5.25 -8.78 -10.25
CA TRP A 112 -4.74 -10.14 -10.10
C TRP A 112 -4.29 -10.32 -8.65
N TYR A 113 -5.07 -11.11 -7.92
CA TYR A 113 -4.81 -11.53 -6.54
C TYR A 113 -4.13 -12.90 -6.51
#